data_AF-A0A0R3MG56-F1
#
_entry.id   AF-A0A0R3MG56-F1
#
_cell.length_a   1.000
_cell.length_b   1.000
_cell.length_c   1.000
_cell.angle_alpha   90.00
_cell.angle_beta   90.00
_cell.angle_gamma   90.00
#
_symmetry.space_group_name_H-M   'P 1'
#
loop_
_entity.id
_entity.type
_entity.pdbx_description
1 polymer ?
#
loop_
_entity_poly.entity_id
_entity_poly.type
_entity_poly.pdbx_seq_one_letter_code
_entity_poly.pdbx_strand_id
1 'polypeptide(L)'
;MLKSSGSRAFYCLDAVSAATELEAFDAAFYSDLDVDAAFWGDLDHAGMAILSSLRINLPSARAWEPGYAPMVVRLDAGEGHTPEEAKKTGQKPILSTGCTYADSVLIPALAKQKSIRRPGVSG
;
A
#
# COMPACT_ATOMS: atom_id res chain seq x y z
N MET A 1 10.14 -12.42 -8.32
CA MET A 1 11.58 -12.11 -8.27
C MET A 1 11.82 -10.79 -8.96
N LEU A 2 12.34 -9.80 -8.25
CA LEU A 2 12.72 -8.51 -8.82
C LEU A 2 13.89 -8.73 -9.79
N LYS A 3 13.76 -8.21 -11.02
CA LYS A 3 14.83 -8.28 -12.01
C LYS A 3 15.51 -6.93 -12.11
N SER A 4 16.83 -6.92 -12.13
CA SER A 4 17.63 -5.71 -12.38
C SER A 4 17.38 -5.15 -13.80
N SER A 5 17.00 -6.01 -14.75
CA SER A 5 16.58 -5.59 -16.09
C SER A 5 15.20 -4.92 -16.04
N GLY A 6 15.16 -3.60 -16.24
CA GLY A 6 13.92 -2.82 -16.28
C GLY A 6 13.55 -2.14 -14.96
N SER A 7 14.40 -2.22 -13.94
CA SER A 7 14.30 -1.45 -12.70
C SER A 7 15.36 -0.34 -12.66
N ARG A 8 15.13 0.65 -11.80
CA ARG A 8 16.15 1.65 -11.45
C ARG A 8 16.15 1.84 -9.95
N ALA A 9 17.28 1.57 -9.31
CA ALA A 9 17.47 1.78 -7.88
C ALA A 9 17.99 3.20 -7.63
N PHE A 10 17.52 3.82 -6.56
CA PHE A 10 18.00 5.11 -6.07
C PHE A 10 18.33 4.95 -4.59
N TYR A 11 19.48 5.46 -4.19
CA TYR A 11 19.99 5.33 -2.84
C TYR A 11 20.10 6.69 -2.17
N CYS A 12 19.63 6.79 -0.93
CA CYS A 12 19.95 7.89 -0.04
C CYS A 12 21.00 7.38 0.96
N LEU A 13 22.27 7.70 0.71
CA LEU A 13 23.37 7.30 1.58
C LEU A 13 23.56 8.35 2.69
N ASP A 14 23.72 7.89 3.92
CA ASP A 14 24.15 8.71 5.05
C ASP A 14 25.64 8.45 5.37
N ALA A 15 26.14 9.05 6.45
CA ALA A 15 27.54 8.88 6.88
C ALA A 15 27.90 7.44 7.28
N VAL A 16 26.91 6.56 7.44
CA VAL A 16 27.07 5.15 7.82
C VAL A 16 27.06 4.25 6.58
N SER A 17 26.36 4.65 5.52
CA SER A 17 26.12 3.83 4.34
C SER A 17 27.29 3.92 3.33
N ALA A 18 28.12 2.88 3.24
CA ALA A 18 29.28 2.82 2.36
C ALA A 18 28.92 2.28 0.95
N ALA A 19 29.68 2.68 -0.07
CA ALA A 19 29.47 2.20 -1.46
C ALA A 19 29.53 0.67 -1.59
N THR A 20 30.30 -0.02 -0.74
CA THR A 20 30.38 -1.49 -0.69
C THR A 20 29.12 -2.15 -0.15
N GLU A 21 28.32 -1.44 0.64
CA GLU A 21 27.04 -1.94 1.15
C GLU A 21 25.95 -1.87 0.08
N LEU A 22 26.09 -0.98 -0.91
CA LEU A 22 25.17 -0.90 -2.04
C LEU A 22 25.27 -2.12 -2.97
N GLU A 23 26.47 -2.57 -3.31
CA GLU A 23 26.64 -3.76 -4.15
C GLU A 23 26.08 -5.01 -3.49
N ALA A 24 26.32 -5.17 -2.19
CA ALA A 24 25.75 -6.26 -1.40
C ALA A 24 24.23 -6.16 -1.29
N PHE A 25 23.70 -4.94 -1.11
CA PHE A 25 22.27 -4.69 -1.10
C PHE A 25 21.63 -5.01 -2.46
N ASP A 26 22.19 -4.55 -3.58
CA ASP A 26 21.69 -4.86 -4.93
C ASP A 26 21.68 -6.37 -5.18
N ALA A 27 22.79 -7.05 -4.87
CA ALA A 27 22.89 -8.49 -5.02
C ALA A 27 21.82 -9.22 -4.19
N ALA A 28 21.59 -8.80 -2.95
CA ALA A 28 20.56 -9.36 -2.08
C ALA A 28 19.15 -9.02 -2.57
N PHE A 29 18.88 -7.76 -2.93
CA PHE A 29 17.57 -7.25 -3.31
C PHE A 29 17.07 -7.82 -4.65
N TYR A 30 17.97 -8.12 -5.57
CA TYR A 30 17.65 -8.82 -6.83
C TYR A 30 17.82 -10.33 -6.77
N SER A 31 18.16 -10.90 -5.60
CA SER A 31 18.18 -12.36 -5.40
C SER A 31 16.79 -12.90 -5.07
N ASP A 32 16.70 -14.19 -4.74
CA ASP A 32 15.50 -14.82 -4.21
C ASP A 32 15.27 -14.53 -2.71
N LEU A 33 16.00 -13.58 -2.14
CA LEU A 33 15.81 -13.14 -0.76
C LEU A 33 14.39 -12.58 -0.59
N ASP A 34 13.62 -13.19 0.31
CA ASP A 34 12.36 -12.63 0.75
C ASP A 34 12.63 -11.53 1.78
N VAL A 35 12.36 -10.29 1.37
CA VAL A 35 12.60 -9.10 2.19
C VAL A 35 11.31 -8.74 2.92
N ASP A 36 11.41 -8.55 4.23
CA ASP A 36 10.34 -7.97 5.04
C ASP A 36 10.09 -6.52 4.59
N ALA A 37 9.13 -6.35 3.68
CA ALA A 37 8.73 -5.06 3.14
C ALA A 37 7.43 -4.58 3.79
N ALA A 38 7.38 -3.29 4.15
CA ALA A 38 6.17 -2.64 4.59
C ALA A 38 5.72 -1.64 3.52
N PHE A 39 4.47 -1.76 3.06
CA PHE A 39 3.86 -0.87 2.09
C PHE A 39 2.97 0.15 2.79
N TRP A 40 3.12 1.42 2.41
CA TRP A 40 2.23 2.50 2.82
C TRP A 40 1.96 3.40 1.62
N GLY A 41 0.69 3.68 1.38
CA GLY A 41 0.21 4.53 0.30
C GLY A 41 -1.24 4.90 0.55
N ASP A 42 -1.95 5.34 -0.48
CA ASP A 42 -3.36 5.70 -0.38
C ASP A 42 -4.20 4.55 0.20
N LEU A 43 -5.11 4.89 1.12
CA LEU A 43 -6.15 3.98 1.61
C LEU A 43 -7.32 4.02 0.61
N ASP A 44 -7.15 3.32 -0.51
CA ASP A 44 -8.18 3.09 -1.52
C ASP A 44 -7.95 1.75 -2.26
N HIS A 45 -8.80 1.42 -3.24
CA HIS A 45 -8.65 0.17 -3.99
C HIS A 45 -7.40 0.15 -4.89
N ALA A 46 -6.94 1.30 -5.39
CA ALA A 46 -5.73 1.39 -6.20
C ALA A 46 -4.47 1.12 -5.36
N GLY A 47 -4.37 1.70 -4.17
CA GLY A 47 -3.31 1.44 -3.20
C GLY A 47 -3.26 -0.04 -2.80
N MET A 48 -4.43 -0.64 -2.53
CA MET A 48 -4.51 -2.08 -2.25
C MET A 48 -4.12 -2.94 -3.47
N ALA A 49 -4.42 -2.50 -4.69
CA ALA A 49 -3.97 -3.19 -5.91
C ALA A 49 -2.45 -3.10 -6.12
N ILE A 50 -1.82 -1.98 -5.73
CA ILE A 50 -0.36 -1.86 -5.71
C ILE A 50 0.24 -2.85 -4.71
N LEU A 51 -0.27 -2.93 -3.48
CA LEU A 51 0.17 -3.92 -2.49
C LEU A 51 0.05 -5.35 -3.02
N SER A 52 -1.11 -5.70 -3.61
CA SER A 52 -1.33 -7.01 -4.22
C SER A 52 -0.29 -7.31 -5.32
N SER A 53 0.02 -6.32 -6.16
CA SER A 53 1.02 -6.46 -7.23
C SER A 53 2.45 -6.58 -6.68
N LEU A 54 2.79 -5.83 -5.63
CA LEU A 54 4.09 -5.91 -4.96
C LEU A 54 4.32 -7.32 -4.39
N ARG A 55 3.28 -7.94 -3.82
CA ARG A 55 3.35 -9.29 -3.24
C ARG A 55 3.67 -10.40 -4.25
N ILE A 56 3.51 -10.16 -5.56
CA ILE A 56 3.98 -11.08 -6.61
C ILE A 56 5.52 -11.20 -6.59
N ASN A 57 6.22 -10.11 -6.26
CA ASN A 57 7.67 -10.06 -6.27
C ASN A 57 8.31 -10.00 -4.88
N LEU A 58 7.55 -9.55 -3.87
CA LEU A 58 7.93 -9.47 -2.47
C LEU A 58 6.87 -10.19 -1.63
N PRO A 59 6.90 -11.53 -1.55
CA PRO A 59 5.86 -12.33 -0.89
C PRO A 59 5.58 -11.94 0.57
N SER A 60 6.60 -11.47 1.29
CA SER A 60 6.45 -10.96 2.67
C SER A 60 5.99 -9.50 2.79
N ALA A 61 5.76 -8.81 1.68
CA ALA A 61 5.28 -7.43 1.71
C ALA A 61 3.92 -7.31 2.43
N ARG A 62 3.88 -6.49 3.48
CA ARG A 62 2.70 -6.27 4.33
C ARG A 62 2.25 -4.82 4.30
N ALA A 63 0.95 -4.58 4.45
CA ALA A 63 0.46 -3.24 4.74
C ALA A 63 1.06 -2.73 6.06
N TRP A 64 1.59 -1.51 6.04
CA TRP A 64 2.22 -0.91 7.22
C TRP A 64 1.16 -0.45 8.21
N GLU A 65 0.83 -1.32 9.15
CA GLU A 65 -0.22 -1.10 10.15
C GLU A 65 -0.08 0.23 10.91
N PRO A 66 1.12 0.64 11.42
CA PRO A 66 1.27 1.93 12.09
C PRO A 66 0.88 3.15 11.24
N GLY A 67 1.11 3.10 9.92
CA GLY A 67 0.72 4.18 9.01
C GLY A 67 -0.76 4.15 8.65
N TYR A 68 -1.34 2.96 8.48
CA TYR A 68 -2.74 2.79 8.08
C TYR A 68 -3.74 2.88 9.22
N ALA A 69 -3.40 2.43 10.44
CA ALA A 69 -4.29 2.47 11.60
C ALA A 69 -4.92 3.86 11.84
N PRO A 70 -4.18 4.98 11.88
CA PRO A 70 -4.80 6.30 12.04
C PRO A 70 -5.66 6.71 10.83
N MET A 71 -5.34 6.24 9.62
CA MET A 71 -6.16 6.49 8.43
C MET A 71 -7.50 5.76 8.51
N VAL A 72 -7.52 4.52 9.00
CA VAL A 72 -8.76 3.76 9.23
C VAL A 72 -9.64 4.45 10.26
N VAL A 73 -9.08 4.97 11.36
CA VAL A 73 -9.85 5.73 12.37
C VAL A 73 -10.52 6.95 11.75
N ARG A 74 -9.80 7.73 10.94
CA ARG A 74 -10.37 8.89 10.23
C ARG A 74 -11.41 8.48 9.19
N LEU A 75 -11.17 7.39 8.48
CA LEU A 75 -12.11 6.84 7.51
C LEU A 75 -13.43 6.41 8.19
N ASP A 76 -13.35 5.71 9.32
CA ASP A 76 -14.51 5.28 10.10
C ASP A 76 -15.27 6.47 10.72
N ALA A 77 -14.58 7.57 11.04
CA ALA A 77 -15.17 8.83 11.47
C ALA A 77 -15.86 9.62 10.32
N GLY A 78 -15.76 9.13 9.08
CA GLY A 78 -16.33 9.82 7.91
C GLY A 78 -15.53 11.06 7.48
N GLU A 79 -14.26 11.16 7.89
CA GLU A 79 -13.31 12.21 7.52
C GLU A 79 -12.52 11.85 6.24
N GLY A 80 -12.93 10.79 5.53
CA GLY A 80 -12.44 10.47 4.20
C GLY A 80 -13.00 11.43 3.15
N HIS A 81 -12.21 11.75 2.13
CA HIS A 81 -12.73 12.45 0.95
C HIS A 81 -13.74 11.54 0.23
N THR A 82 -14.85 12.11 -0.24
CA THR A 82 -15.80 11.34 -1.04
C THR A 82 -15.15 10.84 -2.34
N PRO A 83 -15.58 9.69 -2.90
CA PRO A 83 -15.06 9.19 -4.17
C PRO A 83 -15.13 10.22 -5.31
N GLU A 84 -16.16 11.07 -5.30
CA GLU A 84 -16.39 12.18 -6.22
C GLU A 84 -15.35 13.29 -6.03
N GLU A 85 -15.05 13.69 -4.79
CA GLU A 85 -14.02 14.69 -4.47
C GLU A 85 -12.61 14.18 -4.78
N ALA A 86 -12.38 12.87 -4.69
CA ALA A 86 -11.09 12.25 -4.93
C ALA A 86 -10.82 11.92 -6.42
N LYS A 87 -11.79 12.12 -7.34
CA LYS A 87 -11.74 11.62 -8.73
C LYS A 87 -11.49 10.11 -8.82
N LYS A 88 -11.98 9.33 -7.83
CA LYS A 88 -11.74 7.88 -7.70
C LYS A 88 -12.95 7.05 -8.16
N THR A 89 -13.92 7.67 -8.81
CA THR A 89 -15.04 7.00 -9.48
C THR A 89 -14.53 6.01 -10.53
N GLY A 90 -14.94 4.75 -10.44
CA GLY A 90 -14.59 3.69 -11.39
C GLY A 90 -13.41 2.78 -11.00
N GLN A 91 -12.80 2.97 -9.82
CA GLN A 91 -11.83 1.99 -9.31
C GLN A 91 -12.49 0.61 -9.14
N LYS A 92 -11.88 -0.42 -9.75
CA LYS A 92 -12.33 -1.81 -9.57
C LYS A 92 -12.09 -2.23 -8.12
N PRO A 93 -13.13 -2.68 -7.38
CA PRO A 93 -12.94 -3.19 -6.04
C PRO A 93 -11.97 -4.37 -6.04
N ILE A 94 -10.90 -4.27 -5.27
CA ILE A 94 -10.05 -5.41 -4.95
C ILE A 94 -10.63 -6.13 -3.74
N LEU A 95 -10.70 -7.46 -3.82
CA LEU A 95 -11.31 -8.32 -2.80
C LEU A 95 -10.28 -8.93 -1.85
N SER A 96 -9.04 -9.09 -2.32
CA SER A 96 -7.93 -9.64 -1.53
C SER A 96 -6.58 -9.22 -2.13
N THR A 97 -5.61 -9.04 -1.26
CA THR A 97 -4.20 -8.79 -1.54
C THR A 97 -3.31 -9.95 -1.12
N GLY A 98 -3.83 -10.88 -0.32
CA GLY A 98 -3.05 -11.92 0.36
C GLY A 98 -2.26 -11.40 1.57
N CYS A 99 -2.43 -10.12 1.95
CA CYS A 99 -1.90 -9.57 3.19
C CYS A 99 -3.00 -9.59 4.26
N THR A 100 -2.76 -10.24 5.40
CA THR A 100 -3.75 -10.41 6.47
C THR A 100 -4.36 -9.09 6.94
N TYR A 101 -3.53 -8.07 7.22
CA TYR A 101 -4.04 -6.78 7.71
C TYR A 101 -4.85 -6.03 6.63
N ALA A 102 -4.39 -6.05 5.37
CA ALA A 102 -5.13 -5.44 4.27
C ALA A 102 -6.49 -6.11 4.04
N ASP A 103 -6.52 -7.44 4.07
CA ASP A 103 -7.70 -8.23 3.74
C ASP A 103 -8.73 -8.26 4.89
N SER A 104 -8.27 -8.22 6.15
CA SER A 104 -9.15 -8.25 7.33
C SER A 104 -9.55 -6.88 7.87
N VAL A 105 -8.78 -5.81 7.58
CA VAL A 105 -9.02 -4.47 8.13
C VAL A 105 -9.24 -3.44 7.03
N LEU A 106 -8.27 -3.26 6.12
CA LEU A 106 -8.29 -2.14 5.18
C LEU A 106 -9.38 -2.25 4.11
N ILE A 107 -9.47 -3.40 3.43
CA ILE A 107 -10.49 -3.64 2.40
C ILE A 107 -11.92 -3.56 3.01
N PRO A 108 -12.22 -4.19 4.16
CA PRO A 108 -13.51 -4.02 4.81
C PRO A 108 -13.83 -2.56 5.19
N ALA A 109 -12.86 -1.79 5.68
CA ALA A 109 -13.07 -0.38 6.01
C ALA A 109 -13.45 0.45 4.76
N LEU A 110 -12.81 0.20 3.62
CA LEU A 110 -13.15 0.82 2.33
C LEU A 110 -14.58 0.46 1.85
N ALA A 111 -15.01 -0.78 2.08
CA ALA A 111 -16.34 -1.24 1.68
C ALA A 111 -17.46 -0.57 2.50
N LYS A 112 -17.24 -0.34 3.81
CA LYS A 112 -18.22 0.34 4.68
C LYS A 112 -18.54 1.76 4.21
N GLN A 113 -17.55 2.50 3.74
CA GLN A 113 -17.78 3.86 3.24
C GLN A 113 -18.70 3.92 2.01
N LYS A 114 -18.66 2.91 1.13
CA LYS A 114 -19.57 2.87 -0.03
C LYS A 114 -21.05 2.71 0.37
N SER A 115 -21.35 2.17 1.56
CA SER A 115 -22.74 2.02 2.04
C SER A 115 -23.23 3.23 2.85
N ILE A 116 -22.33 4.07 3.36
CA ILE A 116 -22.69 5.29 4.09
C ILE A 116 -22.80 6.44 3.09
N ARG A 117 -23.87 6.44 2.28
CA ARG A 117 -24.31 7.69 1.64
C ARG A 117 -24.76 8.62 2.77
N ARG A 118 -24.09 9.77 2.94
CA ARG A 118 -24.63 10.85 3.79
C ARG A 118 -26.04 11.19 3.28
N PRO A 119 -27.07 11.28 4.13
CA PRO A 119 -28.31 11.95 3.76
C PRO A 119 -27.93 13.37 3.29
N GLY A 120 -28.34 13.74 2.09
CA GLY A 120 -28.01 15.03 1.49
C GLY A 120 -28.33 16.17 2.45
N VAL A 121 -27.35 17.02 2.72
CA VAL A 121 -27.61 18.34 3.28
C VAL A 121 -28.07 19.19 2.10
N SER A 122 -29.38 19.29 1.96
CA SER A 122 -30.03 20.34 1.18
C SER A 122 -29.87 21.67 1.91
N GLY A 123 -29.11 22.58 1.31
CA GLY A 123 -29.05 24.01 1.61
C GLY A 123 -29.04 24.78 0.31
#